data_AF-A0A816EJC5-F1
#
_entry.id   AF-A0A816EJC5-F1
#
_cell.length_a   1.000
_cell.length_b   1.000
_cell.length_c   1.000
_cell.angle_alpha   90.00
_cell.angle_beta   90.00
_cell.angle_gamma   90.00
#
_symmetry.space_group_name_H-M   'P 1'
#
loop_
_entity.id
_entity.type
_entity.pdbx_description
1 polymer ?
#
loop_
_entity_poly.entity_id
_entity_poly.type
_entity_poly.pdbx_seq_one_letter_code
_entity_poly.pdbx_strand_id
1 'polypeptide(L)'
;MYSIVQPSVSIFIAVQCNDTTYIGSNCNISNNICDIANPCQNNGTCINNTFDSYICLCPSGFNGTYCELDQRPCILHTCLYDGQCNETSNNTFKCTCANGWDGINCESMVNLCDSSPCMNNGVCQPTVLNYTCKCLGDNFYSGRHCEIQSKKIIIYGTISKSSSYIAILAMTIIIISVVTMDILKYCFDIDPVDKERERIRRAKRIKNRKRRVIQRCVYVNV
;
A
#
# COMPACT_ATOMS: atom_id res chain seq x y z
N MET A 1 -31.97 -70.89 -78.96
CA MET A 1 -31.94 -71.22 -77.52
C MET A 1 -31.92 -69.91 -76.76
N TYR A 2 -33.02 -69.57 -76.09
CA TYR A 2 -33.17 -68.33 -75.33
C TYR A 2 -32.39 -68.43 -74.02
N SER A 3 -31.62 -67.40 -73.69
CA SER A 3 -31.18 -67.11 -72.32
C SER A 3 -30.91 -65.61 -72.24
N ILE A 4 -31.98 -64.84 -72.06
CA ILE A 4 -31.90 -63.43 -71.69
C ILE A 4 -31.79 -63.41 -70.17
N VAL A 5 -30.62 -63.00 -69.69
CA VAL A 5 -30.33 -62.75 -68.27
C VAL A 5 -31.24 -61.60 -67.81
N GLN A 6 -32.15 -61.87 -66.87
CA GLN A 6 -32.94 -60.82 -66.22
C GLN A 6 -32.01 -59.97 -65.34
N PRO A 7 -32.04 -58.63 -65.43
CA PRO A 7 -31.48 -57.80 -64.38
C PRO A 7 -32.46 -57.84 -63.20
N SER A 8 -31.98 -58.31 -62.06
CA SER A 8 -32.67 -58.25 -60.78
C SER A 8 -33.01 -56.80 -60.47
N VAL A 9 -34.28 -56.43 -60.70
CA VAL A 9 -34.86 -55.20 -60.17
C VAL A 9 -34.90 -55.40 -58.65
N SER A 10 -33.92 -54.82 -57.94
CA SER A 10 -33.99 -54.68 -56.49
C SER A 10 -35.14 -53.74 -56.18
N ILE A 11 -36.34 -54.32 -56.00
CA ILE A 11 -37.49 -53.62 -55.46
C ILE A 11 -37.13 -53.27 -54.01
N PHE A 12 -36.67 -52.04 -53.79
CA PHE A 12 -36.64 -51.47 -52.44
C PHE A 12 -38.10 -51.30 -52.01
N ILE A 13 -38.64 -52.29 -51.31
CA ILE A 13 -39.92 -52.12 -50.62
C ILE A 13 -39.64 -51.13 -49.49
N ALA A 14 -39.98 -49.86 -49.72
CA ALA A 14 -40.00 -48.88 -48.65
C ALA A 14 -41.10 -49.29 -47.67
N VAL A 15 -40.73 -49.72 -46.47
CA VAL A 15 -41.68 -49.97 -45.38
C VAL A 15 -42.29 -48.62 -45.01
N GLN A 16 -43.56 -48.41 -45.35
CA GLN A 16 -44.33 -47.25 -44.91
C GLN A 16 -45.11 -47.62 -43.65
N CYS A 17 -44.77 -46.98 -42.54
CA CYS A 17 -45.56 -47.07 -41.32
C CYS A 17 -46.84 -46.24 -41.48
N ASN A 18 -47.98 -46.77 -41.01
CA ASN A 18 -49.25 -46.02 -41.03
C ASN A 18 -49.22 -44.79 -40.14
N ASP A 19 -48.43 -44.84 -39.06
CA ASP A 19 -48.16 -43.71 -38.19
C ASP A 19 -46.79 -43.15 -38.51
N THR A 20 -46.75 -41.89 -38.97
CA THR A 20 -45.51 -41.19 -39.30
C THR A 20 -44.61 -40.98 -38.08
N THR A 21 -45.13 -41.13 -36.86
CA THR A 21 -44.39 -41.00 -35.59
C THR A 21 -43.46 -42.18 -35.28
N TYR A 22 -43.51 -43.27 -36.05
CA TYR A 22 -42.64 -44.43 -35.86
C TYR A 22 -41.96 -44.86 -37.16
N ILE A 23 -40.74 -45.38 -37.02
CA ILE A 23 -39.85 -45.80 -38.11
C ILE A 23 -39.26 -47.19 -37.84
N GLY A 24 -38.50 -47.70 -38.81
CA GLY A 24 -37.87 -49.01 -38.77
C GLY A 24 -38.69 -50.08 -39.47
N SER A 25 -38.07 -51.22 -39.77
CA SER A 25 -38.71 -52.33 -40.49
C SER A 25 -39.95 -52.89 -39.78
N ASN A 26 -40.03 -52.67 -38.47
CA ASN A 26 -41.14 -53.10 -37.61
C ASN A 26 -41.94 -51.94 -37.01
N CYS A 27 -41.73 -50.69 -37.47
CA CYS A 27 -42.43 -49.49 -36.97
C CYS A 27 -42.43 -49.36 -35.43
N ASN A 28 -41.30 -49.66 -34.79
CA ASN A 28 -41.16 -49.69 -33.32
C ASN A 28 -40.18 -48.65 -32.76
N ILE A 29 -39.51 -47.90 -33.62
CA ILE A 29 -38.57 -46.84 -33.24
C ILE A 29 -39.31 -45.52 -33.36
N SER A 30 -39.28 -44.67 -32.34
CA SER A 30 -39.87 -43.32 -32.44
C SER A 30 -39.18 -42.54 -33.56
N ASN A 31 -39.94 -41.78 -34.35
CA ASN A 31 -39.37 -40.82 -35.30
C ASN A 31 -38.90 -39.54 -34.58
N ASN A 32 -39.20 -39.42 -33.29
CA ASN A 32 -38.87 -38.24 -32.51
C ASN A 32 -37.45 -38.38 -31.95
N ILE A 33 -36.52 -37.68 -32.60
CA ILE A 33 -35.12 -37.63 -32.21
C ILE A 33 -34.93 -37.06 -30.79
N CYS A 34 -35.85 -36.22 -30.30
CA CYS A 34 -35.79 -35.70 -28.94
C CYS A 34 -35.98 -36.83 -27.91
N ASP A 35 -36.88 -37.77 -28.16
CA ASP A 35 -37.15 -38.89 -27.24
C ASP A 35 -36.02 -39.91 -27.22
N ILE A 36 -35.30 -40.04 -28.34
CA ILE A 36 -34.23 -41.03 -28.49
C ILE A 36 -32.89 -40.51 -27.97
N ALA A 37 -32.51 -39.30 -28.36
CA ALA A 37 -31.13 -38.80 -28.19
C ALA A 37 -30.99 -37.63 -27.22
N ASN A 38 -32.07 -36.91 -26.91
CA ASN A 38 -32.05 -35.66 -26.14
C ASN A 38 -30.85 -34.74 -26.50
N PRO A 39 -30.76 -34.28 -27.76
CA PRO A 39 -29.55 -33.66 -28.29
C PRO A 39 -29.23 -32.26 -27.71
N CYS A 40 -30.20 -31.59 -27.08
CA CYS A 40 -30.05 -30.23 -26.58
C CYS A 40 -29.35 -30.21 -25.21
N GLN A 41 -28.21 -29.52 -25.11
CA GLN A 41 -27.42 -29.34 -23.90
C GLN A 41 -27.94 -28.17 -23.06
N ASN A 42 -27.35 -27.98 -21.87
CA ASN A 42 -27.59 -26.84 -20.98
C ASN A 42 -29.08 -26.54 -20.72
N ASN A 43 -29.89 -27.60 -20.60
CA ASN A 43 -31.32 -27.52 -20.35
C ASN A 43 -32.14 -26.87 -21.49
N GLY A 44 -31.65 -26.97 -22.74
CA GLY A 44 -32.38 -26.57 -23.93
C GLY A 44 -33.61 -27.44 -24.19
N THR A 45 -34.66 -26.83 -24.75
CA THR A 45 -35.90 -27.54 -25.09
C THR A 45 -35.79 -28.09 -26.50
N CYS A 46 -35.89 -29.41 -26.65
CA CYS A 46 -35.87 -30.07 -27.95
C CYS A 46 -37.25 -30.04 -28.60
N ILE A 47 -37.32 -29.57 -29.83
CA ILE A 47 -38.53 -29.59 -30.66
C ILE A 47 -38.26 -30.43 -31.90
N ASN A 48 -39.03 -31.50 -32.05
CA ASN A 48 -39.02 -32.31 -33.26
C ASN A 48 -39.68 -31.53 -34.41
N ASN A 49 -39.00 -31.38 -35.55
CA ASN A 49 -39.51 -30.59 -36.68
C ASN A 49 -39.88 -31.48 -37.88
N THR A 50 -38.96 -32.31 -38.36
CA THR A 50 -39.20 -33.25 -39.48
C THR A 50 -38.49 -34.58 -39.25
N PHE A 51 -38.68 -35.55 -40.15
CA PHE A 51 -38.16 -36.92 -40.08
C PHE A 51 -36.68 -37.04 -39.71
N ASP A 52 -35.83 -36.08 -40.11
CA ASP A 52 -34.39 -36.04 -39.79
C ASP A 52 -33.96 -34.69 -39.18
N SER A 53 -34.89 -33.84 -38.74
CA SER A 53 -34.55 -32.50 -38.24
C SER A 53 -35.22 -32.16 -36.92
N TYR A 54 -34.44 -31.60 -36.02
CA TYR A 54 -34.90 -31.02 -34.75
C TYR A 54 -34.34 -29.62 -34.58
N ILE A 55 -34.94 -28.88 -33.65
CA ILE A 55 -34.50 -27.56 -33.24
C ILE A 55 -34.34 -27.57 -31.72
N CYS A 56 -33.20 -27.10 -31.25
CA CYS A 56 -33.00 -26.82 -29.84
C CYS A 56 -33.37 -25.35 -29.57
N LEU A 57 -34.36 -25.14 -28.71
CA LEU A 57 -34.62 -23.83 -28.13
C LEU A 57 -33.71 -23.64 -26.92
N CYS A 58 -32.70 -22.79 -27.08
CA CYS A 58 -31.73 -22.55 -26.03
C CYS A 58 -32.29 -21.64 -24.93
N PRO A 59 -31.96 -21.92 -23.67
CA PRO A 59 -32.29 -21.01 -22.58
C PRO A 59 -31.47 -19.72 -22.70
N SER A 60 -31.92 -18.67 -22.01
CA SER A 60 -31.23 -17.37 -22.02
C SER A 60 -29.76 -17.53 -21.64
N GLY A 61 -28.88 -16.89 -22.41
CA GLY A 61 -27.43 -16.96 -22.21
C GLY A 61 -26.75 -18.16 -22.85
N PHE A 62 -27.47 -19.07 -23.50
CA PHE A 62 -26.89 -20.18 -24.26
C PHE A 62 -27.19 -20.05 -25.75
N ASN A 63 -26.28 -20.57 -26.57
CA ASN A 63 -26.38 -20.51 -28.02
C ASN A 63 -25.72 -21.74 -28.67
N GLY A 64 -25.74 -21.82 -29.99
CA GLY A 64 -25.25 -22.98 -30.74
C GLY A 64 -26.38 -23.91 -31.17
N THR A 65 -26.07 -24.86 -32.04
CA THR A 65 -27.07 -25.79 -32.61
C THR A 65 -27.64 -26.74 -31.57
N TYR A 66 -26.86 -27.03 -30.54
CA TYR A 66 -27.19 -27.92 -29.43
C TYR A 66 -27.21 -27.18 -28.09
N CYS A 67 -27.24 -25.84 -28.11
CA CYS A 67 -27.13 -24.99 -26.92
C CYS A 67 -25.83 -25.20 -26.14
N GLU A 68 -24.76 -25.61 -26.82
CA GLU A 68 -23.45 -25.95 -26.26
C GLU A 68 -22.60 -24.72 -25.91
N LEU A 69 -22.89 -23.56 -26.51
CA LEU A 69 -22.13 -22.33 -26.29
C LEU A 69 -22.71 -21.58 -25.10
N ASP A 70 -21.95 -21.54 -24.00
CA ASP A 70 -22.27 -20.68 -22.86
C ASP A 70 -21.85 -19.23 -23.18
N GLN A 71 -22.85 -18.40 -23.49
CA GLN A 71 -22.69 -16.97 -23.78
C GLN A 71 -23.17 -16.11 -22.62
N ARG A 72 -23.25 -16.68 -21.41
CA ARG A 72 -23.64 -15.89 -20.25
C ARG A 72 -22.61 -14.78 -20.01
N PRO A 73 -23.07 -13.57 -19.66
CA PRO A 73 -22.19 -12.41 -19.51
C PRO A 73 -20.99 -12.63 -18.59
N CYS A 74 -21.15 -13.38 -17.48
CA CYS A 74 -20.07 -13.63 -16.53
C CYS A 74 -19.03 -14.68 -16.99
N ILE A 75 -19.31 -15.44 -18.05
CA ILE A 75 -18.31 -16.31 -18.70
C ILE A 75 -17.47 -15.50 -19.68
N LEU A 76 -18.11 -14.56 -20.39
CA LEU A 76 -17.46 -13.70 -21.38
C LEU A 76 -16.69 -12.54 -20.74
N HIS A 77 -17.12 -12.06 -19.57
CA HIS A 77 -16.54 -10.93 -18.87
C HIS A 77 -16.02 -11.34 -17.49
N THR A 78 -14.78 -10.94 -17.21
CA THR A 78 -14.12 -11.23 -15.93
C THR A 78 -14.00 -9.97 -15.10
N CYS A 79 -14.52 -10.02 -13.87
CA CYS A 79 -14.26 -8.99 -12.86
C CYS A 79 -12.85 -9.17 -12.30
N LEU A 80 -12.06 -8.10 -12.26
CA LEU A 80 -10.68 -8.10 -11.79
C LEU A 80 -10.58 -7.93 -10.27
N TYR A 81 -9.40 -8.21 -9.73
CA TYR A 81 -9.01 -7.98 -8.32
C TYR A 81 -10.06 -8.46 -7.29
N ASP A 82 -10.42 -9.74 -7.38
CA ASP A 82 -11.42 -10.40 -6.53
C ASP A 82 -12.84 -9.80 -6.61
N GLY A 83 -13.15 -9.12 -7.71
CA GLY A 83 -14.52 -8.70 -8.03
C GLY A 83 -15.43 -9.91 -8.30
N GLN A 84 -16.66 -9.86 -7.78
CA GLN A 84 -17.66 -10.90 -8.02
C GLN A 84 -18.55 -10.50 -9.22
N CYS A 85 -18.70 -11.40 -10.19
CA CYS A 85 -19.58 -11.20 -11.33
C CYS A 85 -21.02 -11.64 -11.00
N ASN A 86 -21.98 -10.76 -11.26
CA ASN A 86 -23.40 -11.07 -11.15
C ASN A 86 -24.10 -10.86 -12.49
N GLU A 87 -24.79 -11.89 -12.97
CA GLU A 87 -25.66 -11.78 -14.14
C GLU A 87 -26.91 -10.96 -13.83
N THR A 88 -27.41 -10.22 -14.81
CA THR A 88 -28.58 -9.35 -14.68
C THR A 88 -29.65 -9.73 -15.71
N SER A 89 -30.91 -9.35 -15.48
CA SER A 89 -32.08 -9.84 -16.24
C SER A 89 -32.05 -9.59 -17.75
N ASN A 90 -31.22 -8.67 -18.24
CA ASN A 90 -31.19 -8.25 -19.65
C ASN A 90 -30.01 -8.86 -20.43
N ASN A 91 -29.52 -10.04 -20.03
CA ASN A 91 -28.33 -10.66 -20.62
C ASN A 91 -27.09 -9.73 -20.53
N THR A 92 -27.01 -8.99 -19.43
CA THR A 92 -25.90 -8.11 -19.07
C THR A 92 -25.23 -8.60 -17.78
N PHE A 93 -24.04 -8.11 -17.46
CA PHE A 93 -23.38 -8.40 -16.17
C PHE A 93 -23.18 -7.12 -15.36
N LYS A 94 -22.97 -7.31 -14.05
CA LYS A 94 -22.47 -6.28 -13.16
C LYS A 94 -21.42 -6.88 -12.24
N CYS A 95 -20.24 -6.25 -12.21
CA CYS A 95 -19.23 -6.58 -11.22
C CYS A 95 -19.55 -5.87 -9.89
N THR A 96 -19.49 -6.63 -8.80
CA THR A 96 -19.39 -6.08 -7.45
C THR A 96 -17.92 -6.10 -7.05
N CYS A 97 -17.31 -4.92 -7.06
CA CYS A 97 -15.87 -4.76 -6.83
C CYS A 97 -15.49 -4.94 -5.36
N ALA A 98 -14.31 -5.52 -5.14
CA ALA A 98 -13.70 -5.56 -3.82
C ALA A 98 -13.35 -4.14 -3.34
N ASN A 99 -13.21 -3.98 -2.02
CA ASN A 99 -12.92 -2.68 -1.44
C ASN A 99 -11.65 -2.06 -2.06
N GLY A 100 -11.76 -0.81 -2.52
CA GLY A 100 -10.63 -0.07 -3.10
C GLY A 100 -10.53 -0.17 -4.63
N TRP A 101 -11.41 -0.93 -5.27
CA TRP A 101 -11.52 -1.04 -6.73
C TRP A 101 -12.86 -0.50 -7.24
N ASP A 102 -12.87 -0.04 -8.48
CA ASP A 102 -13.98 0.57 -9.20
C ASP A 102 -13.82 0.34 -10.72
N GLY A 103 -14.81 0.72 -11.50
CA GLY A 103 -14.88 0.49 -12.95
C GLY A 103 -15.84 -0.65 -13.30
N ILE A 104 -16.07 -0.85 -14.61
CA ILE A 104 -17.06 -1.81 -15.10
C ILE A 104 -16.63 -3.25 -14.77
N ASN A 105 -15.32 -3.51 -14.86
CA ASN A 105 -14.68 -4.78 -14.57
C ASN A 105 -13.80 -4.70 -13.31
N CYS A 106 -14.00 -3.70 -12.45
CA CYS A 106 -13.15 -3.43 -11.28
C CYS A 106 -11.69 -3.17 -11.64
N GLU A 107 -11.42 -2.66 -12.84
CA GLU A 107 -10.08 -2.47 -13.39
C GLU A 107 -9.33 -1.28 -12.79
N SER A 108 -10.05 -0.34 -12.18
CA SER A 108 -9.51 0.92 -11.68
C SER A 108 -9.49 0.93 -10.17
N MET A 109 -8.44 1.52 -9.59
CA MET A 109 -8.40 1.75 -8.15
C MET A 109 -9.24 2.99 -7.81
N VAL A 110 -9.97 2.93 -6.69
CA VAL A 110 -10.74 4.08 -6.20
C VAL A 110 -9.81 5.26 -5.96
N ASN A 111 -10.08 6.38 -6.64
CA ASN A 111 -9.24 7.58 -6.54
C ASN A 111 -9.66 8.48 -5.37
N LEU A 112 -9.07 8.24 -4.20
CA LEU A 112 -9.31 9.07 -3.02
C LEU A 112 -8.78 10.52 -3.16
N CYS A 113 -7.95 10.80 -4.17
CA CYS A 113 -7.44 12.13 -4.45
C CYS A 113 -8.48 13.08 -5.09
N ASP A 114 -9.62 12.58 -5.57
CA ASP A 114 -10.66 13.44 -6.18
C ASP A 114 -11.23 14.47 -5.20
N SER A 115 -11.20 14.14 -3.91
CA SER A 115 -11.56 15.06 -2.81
C SER A 115 -10.52 16.16 -2.54
N SER A 116 -9.38 16.16 -3.26
CA SER A 116 -8.24 17.06 -3.06
C SER A 116 -7.77 17.15 -1.60
N PRO A 117 -7.41 16.02 -0.97
CA PRO A 117 -7.11 16.00 0.47
C PRO A 117 -5.78 16.68 0.85
N CYS A 118 -4.84 16.81 -0.09
CA CYS A 118 -3.53 17.40 0.17
C CYS A 118 -3.59 18.93 0.14
N MET A 119 -3.26 19.58 1.26
CA MET A 119 -3.20 21.03 1.41
C MET A 119 -1.88 21.60 0.87
N ASN A 120 -1.80 22.94 0.80
CA ASN A 120 -0.58 23.67 0.46
C ASN A 120 0.07 23.19 -0.86
N ASN A 121 -0.78 22.91 -1.86
CA ASN A 121 -0.42 22.40 -3.18
C ASN A 121 0.30 21.04 -3.18
N GLY A 122 0.23 20.26 -2.08
CA GLY A 122 0.82 18.92 -2.04
C GLY A 122 0.31 18.02 -3.17
N VAL A 123 1.20 17.20 -3.74
CA VAL A 123 0.85 16.26 -4.81
C VAL A 123 0.20 15.02 -4.18
N CYS A 124 -1.07 14.79 -4.49
CA CYS A 124 -1.79 13.60 -4.06
C CYS A 124 -1.46 12.41 -4.96
N GLN A 125 -1.12 11.28 -4.35
CA GLN A 125 -0.91 10.02 -5.03
C GLN A 125 -1.84 8.97 -4.41
N PRO A 126 -2.84 8.47 -5.17
CA PRO A 126 -3.76 7.48 -4.64
C PRO A 126 -3.05 6.13 -4.49
N THR A 127 -3.51 5.33 -3.52
CA THR A 127 -3.00 3.99 -3.19
C THR A 127 -4.18 3.06 -2.88
N VAL A 128 -3.95 1.75 -2.75
CA VAL A 128 -5.03 0.80 -2.45
C VAL A 128 -5.64 1.17 -1.10
N LEU A 129 -6.94 1.52 -1.09
CA LEU A 129 -7.71 1.95 0.09
C LEU A 129 -7.22 3.23 0.81
N ASN A 130 -6.27 3.96 0.26
CA ASN A 130 -5.72 5.16 0.91
C ASN A 130 -5.11 6.13 -0.11
N TYR A 131 -4.46 7.19 0.34
CA TYR A 131 -3.64 8.06 -0.49
C TYR A 131 -2.43 8.56 0.30
N THR A 132 -1.45 9.10 -0.43
CA THR A 132 -0.27 9.74 0.14
C THR A 132 -0.12 11.15 -0.42
N CYS A 133 0.23 12.10 0.43
CA CYS A 133 0.52 13.47 0.03
C CYS A 133 2.03 13.70 0.00
N LYS A 134 2.56 14.10 -1.16
CA LYS A 134 3.93 14.60 -1.28
C LYS A 134 3.92 16.11 -1.15
N CYS A 135 4.41 16.60 -0.01
CA CYS A 135 4.42 18.02 0.29
C CYS A 135 5.46 18.76 -0.57
N LEU A 136 5.08 19.94 -1.06
CA LEU A 136 5.96 20.82 -1.82
C LEU A 136 6.81 21.71 -0.90
N GLY A 137 7.98 22.13 -1.39
CA GLY A 137 8.91 23.01 -0.68
C GLY A 137 9.81 22.25 0.28
N ASP A 138 11.13 22.46 0.16
CA ASP A 138 12.22 21.77 0.87
C ASP A 138 12.07 21.76 2.40
N ASN A 139 11.19 20.89 2.91
CA ASN A 139 10.76 20.77 4.31
C ASN A 139 9.95 21.95 4.87
N PHE A 140 9.32 22.76 4.01
CA PHE A 140 8.49 23.88 4.47
C PHE A 140 7.08 23.43 4.87
N TYR A 141 6.55 22.39 4.24
CA TYR A 141 5.27 21.77 4.62
C TYR A 141 5.47 20.31 5.04
N SER A 142 4.73 19.87 6.05
CA SER A 142 4.74 18.50 6.58
C SER A 142 3.35 18.09 7.10
N GLY A 143 3.21 16.87 7.61
CA GLY A 143 1.93 16.30 8.03
C GLY A 143 1.35 15.32 7.00
N ARG A 144 0.24 14.66 7.35
CA ARG A 144 -0.39 13.65 6.48
C ARG A 144 -0.99 14.29 5.22
N HIS A 145 -1.47 15.52 5.35
CA HIS A 145 -2.12 16.30 4.31
C HIS A 145 -1.33 17.58 3.99
N CYS A 146 -0.04 17.65 4.35
CA CYS A 146 0.80 18.84 4.17
C CYS A 146 0.28 20.09 4.89
N GLU A 147 -0.46 19.90 5.98
CA GLU A 147 -1.14 20.93 6.76
C GLU A 147 -0.20 21.72 7.69
N ILE A 148 0.96 21.17 8.02
CA ILE A 148 1.91 21.74 8.98
C ILE A 148 2.91 22.60 8.23
N GLN A 149 2.98 23.89 8.57
CA GLN A 149 3.97 24.81 8.01
C GLN A 149 5.18 24.95 8.96
N SER A 150 6.35 24.52 8.51
CA SER A 150 7.62 24.66 9.23
C SER A 150 8.14 26.09 9.09
N LYS A 151 8.22 26.80 10.21
CA LYS A 151 8.94 28.08 10.25
C LYS A 151 10.43 27.77 10.22
N LYS A 152 11.16 28.41 9.32
CA LYS A 152 12.62 28.45 9.42
C LYS A 152 12.94 29.15 10.73
N ILE A 153 13.35 28.38 11.75
CA ILE A 153 13.90 28.95 12.96
C ILE A 153 15.20 29.59 12.50
N ILE A 154 15.17 30.89 12.22
CA ILE A 154 16.37 31.70 12.17
C ILE A 154 16.85 31.67 13.61
N ILE A 155 17.72 30.69 13.91
CA ILE A 155 18.55 30.77 15.10
C ILE A 155 19.38 32.01 14.81
N TYR A 156 18.93 33.17 15.27
CA TYR A 156 19.80 34.32 15.38
C TYR A 156 20.95 33.81 16.22
N GLY A 157 22.06 33.47 15.56
CA GLY A 157 23.30 33.08 16.18
C GLY A 157 23.90 34.29 16.87
N THR A 158 23.15 34.92 17.76
CA THR A 158 23.65 35.96 18.65
C THR A 158 24.00 35.29 19.97
N ILE A 159 24.89 34.30 19.93
CA ILE A 159 25.99 34.41 20.90
C ILE A 159 26.73 35.65 20.40
N SER A 160 26.39 36.80 20.98
CA SER A 160 27.16 38.01 20.75
C SER A 160 28.60 37.71 21.14
N LYS A 161 29.43 37.36 20.15
CA LYS A 161 30.89 37.27 20.28
C LYS A 161 31.51 38.66 20.38
N SER A 162 30.73 39.66 20.80
CA SER A 162 31.30 40.96 21.12
C SER A 162 32.20 40.77 22.34
N SER A 163 33.42 41.28 22.24
CA SER A 163 34.34 41.34 23.38
C SER A 163 33.67 41.98 24.61
N SER A 164 32.74 42.91 24.38
CA SER A 164 31.94 43.56 25.41
C SER A 164 31.06 42.59 26.19
N TYR A 165 30.37 41.65 25.54
CA TYR A 165 29.50 40.69 26.23
C TYR A 165 30.31 39.69 27.08
N ILE A 166 31.44 39.20 26.56
CA ILE A 166 32.35 38.33 27.30
C ILE A 166 32.95 39.07 28.50
N ALA A 167 33.31 40.34 28.34
CA ALA A 167 33.81 41.17 29.44
C ALA A 167 32.74 41.39 30.52
N ILE A 168 31.49 41.65 30.14
CA ILE A 168 30.38 41.81 31.10
C ILE A 168 30.15 40.51 31.87
N LEU A 169 30.09 39.36 31.18
CA LEU A 169 29.94 38.05 31.83
C LEU A 169 31.10 37.72 32.78
N ALA A 170 32.34 38.03 32.39
CA ALA A 170 33.50 37.81 33.26
C ALA A 170 33.42 38.71 34.50
N MET A 171 33.05 39.98 34.34
CA MET A 171 32.90 40.91 35.45
C MET A 171 31.78 40.50 36.40
N THR A 172 30.63 40.03 35.90
CA THR A 172 29.54 39.56 36.76
C THR A 172 29.93 38.32 37.55
N ILE A 173 30.63 37.36 36.92
CA ILE A 173 31.14 36.17 37.62
C ILE A 173 32.13 36.56 38.72
N ILE A 174 33.05 37.50 38.46
CA ILE A 174 34.00 37.99 39.46
C ILE A 174 33.24 38.65 40.62
N ILE A 175 32.28 39.54 40.35
CA ILE A 175 31.49 40.21 41.37
C ILE A 175 30.73 39.19 42.22
N ILE A 176 30.06 38.22 41.59
CA ILE A 176 29.35 37.14 42.29
C ILE A 176 30.32 36.37 43.19
N SER A 177 31.50 36.01 42.67
CA SER A 177 32.50 35.28 43.47
C SER A 177 32.93 36.08 44.71
N VAL A 178 33.21 37.38 44.57
CA VAL A 178 33.57 38.26 45.70
C VAL A 178 32.44 38.36 46.71
N VAL A 179 31.22 38.63 46.24
CA VAL A 179 30.03 38.71 47.09
C VAL A 179 29.80 37.39 47.83
N THR A 180 29.97 36.25 47.16
CA THR A 180 29.84 34.94 47.82
C THR A 180 30.95 34.71 48.85
N MET A 181 32.19 35.13 48.59
CA MET A 181 33.27 35.05 49.58
C MET A 181 32.97 35.92 50.80
N ASP A 182 32.45 37.12 50.59
CA ASP A 182 32.03 38.02 51.66
C ASP A 182 30.87 37.41 52.46
N ILE A 183 29.82 36.91 51.80
CA ILE A 183 28.68 36.27 52.47
C ILE A 183 29.13 35.04 53.29
N LEU A 184 29.99 34.18 52.73
CA LEU A 184 30.51 33.01 53.45
C LEU A 184 31.29 33.41 54.71
N LYS A 185 32.05 34.49 54.62
CA LYS A 185 32.80 35.04 55.74
C LYS A 185 31.90 35.68 56.80
N TYR A 186 30.97 36.54 56.39
CA TYR A 186 30.12 37.29 57.31
C TYR A 186 29.02 36.43 57.96
N CYS A 187 28.42 35.50 57.21
CA CYS A 187 27.29 34.71 57.71
C CYS A 187 27.71 33.39 58.36
N PHE A 188 28.83 32.79 57.92
CA PHE A 188 29.23 31.45 58.35
C PHE A 188 30.61 31.40 59.02
N ASP A 189 31.35 32.51 59.09
CA ASP A 189 32.73 32.58 59.62
C ASP A 189 33.69 31.59 58.95
N ILE A 190 33.41 31.25 57.68
CA ILE A 190 34.25 30.36 56.85
C ILE A 190 35.06 31.25 55.92
N ASP A 191 36.36 31.44 56.19
CA ASP A 191 37.29 32.06 55.25
C ASP A 191 37.93 30.97 54.36
N PRO A 192 37.52 30.85 53.08
CA PRO A 192 37.99 29.77 52.22
C PRO A 192 39.48 29.89 51.86
N VAL A 193 40.09 31.05 52.09
CA VAL A 193 41.47 31.37 51.70
C VAL A 193 42.45 31.21 52.87
N ASP A 194 41.98 31.02 54.11
CA ASP A 194 42.84 31.02 55.30
C ASP A 194 43.88 29.90 55.30
N LYS A 195 43.49 28.67 54.91
CA LYS A 195 44.43 27.54 54.81
C LYS A 195 45.53 27.79 53.77
N GLU A 196 45.19 28.43 52.66
CA GLU A 196 46.16 28.75 51.60
C GLU A 196 47.07 29.91 52.02
N ARG A 197 46.52 30.93 52.70
CA ARG A 197 47.29 32.02 53.29
C ARG A 197 48.34 31.52 54.28
N GLU A 198 48.00 30.51 55.10
CA GLU A 198 48.96 29.87 55.99
C GLU A 198 50.06 29.12 55.24
N ARG A 199 49.72 28.34 54.19
CA ARG A 199 50.70 27.64 53.35
C ARG A 199 51.71 28.60 52.73
N ILE A 200 51.24 29.72 52.18
CA ILE A 200 52.12 30.76 51.60
C ILE A 200 53.04 31.36 52.68
N ARG A 201 52.53 31.67 53.88
CA ARG A 201 53.36 32.17 55.00
C ARG A 201 54.43 31.16 55.42
N ARG A 202 54.09 29.87 55.49
CA ARG A 202 55.05 28.78 55.80
C ARG A 202 56.13 28.67 54.73
N ALA A 203 55.76 28.69 53.45
CA ALA A 203 56.71 28.65 52.33
C ALA A 203 57.67 29.86 52.34
N LYS A 204 57.17 31.07 52.62
CA LYS A 204 57.98 32.29 52.72
C LYS A 204 58.98 32.22 53.88
N ARG A 205 58.58 31.67 55.04
CA ARG A 205 59.48 31.43 56.19
C ARG A 205 60.60 30.44 55.84
N ILE A 206 60.30 29.36 55.11
CA ILE A 206 61.29 28.37 54.67
C ILE A 206 62.30 29.00 53.68
N LYS A 207 61.82 29.78 52.70
CA LYS A 207 62.68 30.48 51.74
C LYS A 207 63.60 31.49 52.43
N ASN A 208 63.10 32.23 53.41
CA ASN A 208 63.91 33.17 54.20
C ASN A 208 64.93 32.47 55.10
N ARG A 209 64.62 31.29 55.67
CA ARG A 209 65.62 30.48 56.41
C ARG A 209 66.75 29.99 55.50
N LYS A 210 66.46 29.47 54.31
CA LYS A 210 67.48 29.02 53.35
C LYS A 210 68.43 30.14 52.91
N ARG A 211 67.95 31.39 52.79
CA ARG A 211 68.79 32.54 52.46
C ARG A 211 69.80 32.95 53.54
N ARG A 212 69.59 32.58 54.82
CA ARG A 212 70.47 32.99 55.94
C ARG A 212 71.65 32.05 56.20
N VAL A 213 71.68 30.84 55.63
CA VAL A 213 72.68 29.80 55.95
C VAL A 213 73.90 29.82 54.99
N ILE A 214 73.87 30.63 53.93
CA ILE A 214 75.01 30.79 53.02
C ILE A 214 75.90 31.94 53.52
N GLN A 215 76.58 31.76 54.65
CA GLN A 215 77.68 32.62 55.06
C GLN A 215 78.90 31.70 55.28
N ARG A 216 79.81 31.71 54.30
CA ARG A 216 81.01 30.85 54.21
C ARG A 216 81.89 31.02 55.45
N CYS A 217 82.11 29.95 56.21
CA CYS A 217 83.31 29.84 57.06
C CYS A 217 84.46 29.32 56.19
N VAL A 218 85.48 30.16 55.97
CA VAL A 218 86.76 29.72 55.41
C VAL A 218 87.65 29.35 56.60
N TYR A 219 88.00 28.07 56.72
CA TYR A 219 89.02 27.62 57.65
C TYR A 219 90.40 28.04 57.11
N VAL A 220 91.16 28.77 57.94
CA VAL A 220 92.60 28.95 57.76
C VAL A 220 93.26 27.97 58.70
N ASN A 221 93.91 26.93 58.17
CA ASN A 221 94.80 26.09 58.96
C ASN A 221 96.25 26.56 58.75
N VAL A 222 96.95 26.50 59.89
CA VAL A 222 98.32 26.88 60.25
C VAL A 222 99.38 26.52 59.19
#